data_AF-A0A821MAQ7-F1
#
_entry.id   AF-A0A821MAQ7-F1
#
_cell.length_a   1.000
_cell.length_b   1.000
_cell.length_c   1.000
_cell.angle_alpha   90.00
_cell.angle_beta   90.00
_cell.angle_gamma   90.00
#
_symmetry.space_group_name_H-M   'P 1'
#
loop_
_entity.id
_entity.type
_entity.pdbx_description
1 polymer ?
#
loop_
_entity_poly.entity_id
_entity_poly.type
_entity_poly.pdbx_seq_one_letter_code
_entity_poly.pdbx_strand_id
1 'polypeptide(L)'
;MEGENIAIFGLTSTGKSTLLNSLMGEKLAETGREETATRIQPYQGVQFTVWDVPGRNDEVIYISMQFISFFKGLTRRLIVIGFRVKDNSSTMKLLDEIGLDYDIVVNKFDIVDVDEREKFREQILGEIQALGLQR
;
A
#
# COMPACT_ATOMS: atom_id res chain seq x y z
N MET A 1 -3.47 15.95 -10.27
CA MET A 1 -4.17 15.95 -8.97
C MET A 1 -3.72 17.20 -8.24
N GLU A 2 -4.60 17.87 -7.51
CA GLU A 2 -4.23 19.04 -6.68
C GLU A 2 -4.14 18.62 -5.20
N GLY A 3 -3.25 19.27 -4.44
CA GLY A 3 -3.04 18.98 -3.01
C GLY A 3 -2.29 17.68 -2.71
N GLU A 4 -2.32 17.27 -1.43
CA GLU A 4 -1.70 16.02 -0.98
C GLU A 4 -2.54 14.81 -1.39
N ASN A 5 -1.94 13.89 -2.15
CA ASN A 5 -2.60 12.73 -2.74
C ASN A 5 -1.90 11.45 -2.31
N ILE A 6 -2.51 10.72 -1.38
CA ILE A 6 -1.94 9.53 -0.75
C ILE A 6 -2.73 8.33 -1.25
N ALA A 7 -2.08 7.31 -1.82
CA ALA A 7 -2.76 6.06 -2.13
C ALA A 7 -2.25 4.91 -1.26
N ILE A 8 -3.17 4.02 -0.90
CA ILE A 8 -2.90 2.82 -0.12
C ILE A 8 -3.01 1.62 -1.04
N PHE A 9 -1.90 0.89 -1.20
CA PHE A 9 -1.79 -0.33 -1.99
C PHE A 9 -1.54 -1.53 -1.08
N GLY A 10 -1.77 -2.72 -1.59
CA GLY A 10 -1.63 -3.96 -0.82
C GLY A 10 -2.59 -5.04 -1.27
N LEU A 11 -2.23 -6.30 -1.04
CA LEU A 11 -3.12 -7.44 -1.29
C LEU A 11 -4.46 -7.31 -0.54
N THR A 12 -5.46 -8.06 -0.99
CA THR A 12 -6.75 -8.15 -0.30
C THR A 12 -6.54 -8.64 1.14
N SER A 13 -7.32 -8.12 2.09
CA SER A 13 -7.23 -8.46 3.52
C SER A 13 -5.92 -8.08 4.26
N THR A 14 -5.03 -7.27 3.66
CA THR A 14 -3.86 -6.71 4.38
C THR A 14 -4.22 -5.56 5.32
N GLY A 15 -5.48 -5.11 5.32
CA GLY A 15 -6.01 -4.08 6.22
C GLY A 15 -5.91 -2.64 5.70
N LYS A 16 -5.87 -2.45 4.38
CA LYS A 16 -5.91 -1.13 3.71
C LYS A 16 -7.10 -0.27 4.17
N SER A 17 -8.32 -0.81 4.15
CA SER A 17 -9.53 -0.07 4.56
C SER A 17 -9.51 0.29 6.05
N THR A 18 -8.90 -0.55 6.89
CA THR A 18 -8.65 -0.22 8.31
C THR A 18 -7.67 0.94 8.44
N LEU A 19 -6.57 0.93 7.68
CA LEU A 19 -5.60 2.03 7.68
C LEU A 19 -6.24 3.33 7.16
N LEU A 20 -7.04 3.25 6.10
CA LEU A 20 -7.79 4.38 5.56
C LEU A 20 -8.69 5.00 6.63
N ASN A 21 -9.54 4.20 7.28
CA ASN A 21 -10.43 4.69 8.33
C ASN A 21 -9.65 5.35 9.49
N SER A 22 -8.51 4.76 9.87
CA SER A 22 -7.63 5.34 10.89
C SER A 22 -7.01 6.68 10.46
N LEU A 23 -6.60 6.82 9.19
CA LEU A 23 -6.08 8.08 8.64
C LEU A 23 -7.16 9.16 8.53
N MET A 24 -8.38 8.77 8.20
CA MET A 24 -9.51 9.69 8.05
C MET A 24 -10.13 10.10 9.39
N GLY A 25 -9.86 9.37 10.48
CA GLY A 25 -10.47 9.59 11.79
C GLY A 25 -11.94 9.19 11.88
N GLU A 26 -12.50 8.60 10.81
CA GLU A 26 -13.91 8.21 10.68
C GLU A 26 -14.01 6.86 9.96
N LYS A 27 -15.11 6.11 10.18
CA LYS A 27 -15.37 4.83 9.49
C LYS A 27 -16.01 5.06 8.12
N LEU A 28 -15.20 5.46 7.14
CA LEU A 28 -15.66 5.82 5.79
C LEU A 28 -15.65 4.63 4.81
N ALA A 29 -14.67 3.74 4.90
CA ALA A 29 -14.57 2.54 4.07
C ALA A 29 -15.15 1.31 4.78
N GLU A 30 -15.96 0.52 4.07
CA GLU A 30 -16.46 -0.75 4.57
C GLU A 30 -15.31 -1.74 4.81
N THR A 31 -15.22 -2.26 6.04
CA THR A 31 -14.20 -3.24 6.44
C THR A 31 -14.78 -4.65 6.40
N GLY A 32 -14.20 -5.56 5.59
CA GLY A 32 -14.66 -6.94 5.45
C GLY A 32 -13.64 -7.82 4.71
N ARG A 33 -13.91 -9.14 4.65
CA ARG A 33 -13.08 -10.12 3.91
C ARG A 33 -13.37 -10.17 2.41
N GLU A 34 -14.46 -9.57 1.96
CA GLU A 34 -14.82 -9.48 0.54
C GLU A 34 -14.05 -8.34 -0.14
N GLU A 35 -13.83 -8.44 -1.45
CA GLU A 35 -13.22 -7.37 -2.25
C GLU A 35 -14.13 -6.13 -2.25
N THR A 36 -13.98 -5.28 -1.24
CA THR A 36 -14.86 -4.12 -1.03
C THR A 36 -14.63 -2.99 -2.03
N ALA A 37 -13.45 -2.92 -2.65
CA ALA A 37 -13.13 -1.92 -3.67
C ALA A 37 -12.90 -2.58 -5.04
N THR A 38 -13.79 -2.33 -6.00
CA THR A 38 -13.65 -2.74 -7.41
C THR A 38 -13.06 -1.63 -8.30
N ARG A 39 -13.04 -0.38 -7.81
CA ARG A 39 -12.53 0.82 -8.49
C ARG A 39 -11.68 1.65 -7.52
N ILE A 40 -10.77 2.45 -8.06
CA ILE A 40 -10.03 3.44 -7.27
C ILE A 40 -11.02 4.50 -6.76
N GLN A 41 -11.06 4.73 -5.45
CA GLN A 41 -12.00 5.66 -4.83
C GLN A 41 -11.27 6.74 -4.01
N PRO A 42 -11.56 8.03 -4.23
CA PRO A 42 -11.01 9.12 -3.40
C PRO A 42 -11.85 9.35 -2.14
N TYR A 43 -11.17 9.56 -1.02
CA TYR A 43 -11.73 9.99 0.26
C TYR A 43 -11.09 11.34 0.63
N GLN A 44 -11.92 12.37 0.74
CA GLN A 44 -11.48 13.75 0.98
C GLN A 44 -11.29 14.00 2.48
N GLY A 45 -10.05 14.23 2.89
CA GLY A 45 -9.70 14.77 4.20
C GLY A 45 -9.63 16.30 4.18
N VAL A 46 -9.31 16.91 5.31
CA VAL A 46 -9.23 18.37 5.43
C VAL A 46 -8.08 18.96 4.59
N GLN A 47 -6.96 18.25 4.48
CA GLN A 47 -5.74 18.72 3.79
C GLN A 47 -5.17 17.72 2.78
N PHE A 48 -5.78 16.55 2.62
CA PHE A 48 -5.28 15.48 1.77
C PHE A 48 -6.43 14.65 1.20
N THR A 49 -6.17 13.97 0.08
CA THR A 49 -7.04 12.93 -0.47
C THR A 49 -6.38 11.57 -0.24
N VAL A 50 -7.11 10.63 0.36
CA VAL A 50 -6.71 9.22 0.41
C VAL A 50 -7.40 8.47 -0.70
N TRP A 51 -6.62 7.76 -1.51
CA TRP A 51 -7.11 6.92 -2.59
C TRP A 51 -7.12 5.46 -2.12
N ASP A 52 -8.31 4.87 -2.00
CA ASP A 52 -8.46 3.45 -1.78
C ASP A 52 -8.31 2.72 -3.12
N VAL A 53 -7.28 1.90 -3.20
CA VAL A 53 -6.97 1.13 -4.40
C VAL A 53 -7.39 -0.31 -4.15
N PRO A 54 -8.24 -0.89 -5.04
CA PRO A 54 -8.62 -2.29 -4.99
C PRO A 54 -7.44 -3.20 -4.67
N GLY A 55 -7.59 -4.04 -3.64
CA GLY A 55 -6.64 -5.13 -3.42
C GLY A 55 -6.74 -6.07 -4.61
N ARG A 56 -5.62 -6.35 -5.28
CA ARG A 56 -5.62 -7.23 -6.46
C ARG A 56 -4.54 -8.29 -6.30
N ASN A 57 -4.93 -9.54 -6.57
CA ASN A 57 -4.02 -10.68 -6.61
C ASN A 57 -3.28 -10.79 -7.95
N ASP A 58 -3.72 -10.05 -8.98
CA ASP A 58 -3.20 -10.16 -10.35
C ASP A 58 -2.28 -8.97 -10.71
N GLU A 59 -1.02 -9.30 -10.96
CA GLU A 59 0.10 -8.38 -11.23
C GLU A 59 -0.05 -7.56 -12.53
N VAL A 60 -0.89 -8.00 -13.46
CA VAL A 60 -0.95 -7.48 -14.85
C VAL A 60 -1.61 -6.10 -14.96
N ILE A 61 -2.44 -5.70 -13.99
CA ILE A 61 -3.34 -4.54 -14.19
C ILE A 61 -2.64 -3.19 -13.95
N TYR A 62 -1.52 -3.18 -13.20
CA TYR A 62 -0.79 -1.94 -12.88
C TYR A 62 -0.01 -1.34 -14.05
N ILE A 63 0.20 -2.09 -15.13
CA ILE A 63 1.00 -1.65 -16.29
C ILE A 63 0.19 -0.77 -17.26
N SER A 64 -1.13 -0.63 -17.05
CA SER A 64 -1.93 0.27 -17.89
C SER A 64 -1.48 1.74 -17.76
N MET A 65 -1.53 2.49 -18.86
CA MET A 65 -1.18 3.93 -18.86
C MET A 65 -2.01 4.74 -17.86
N GLN A 66 -3.26 4.32 -17.59
CA GLN A 66 -4.12 4.95 -16.59
C GLN A 66 -3.55 4.78 -15.18
N PHE A 67 -3.07 3.58 -14.83
CA PHE A 67 -2.42 3.33 -13.54
C PHE A 67 -1.08 4.04 -13.41
N ILE A 68 -0.26 4.08 -14.45
CA ILE A 68 1.01 4.83 -14.44
C ILE A 68 0.75 6.32 -14.22
N SER A 69 -0.25 6.88 -14.91
CA SER A 69 -0.64 8.28 -14.73
C SER A 69 -1.19 8.54 -13.33
N PHE A 70 -1.97 7.61 -12.80
CA PHE A 70 -2.44 7.64 -11.41
C PHE A 70 -1.25 7.65 -10.44
N PHE A 71 -0.29 6.72 -10.56
CA PHE A 71 0.90 6.67 -9.72
C PHE A 71 1.67 7.99 -9.75
N LYS A 72 1.90 8.56 -10.93
CA LYS A 72 2.61 9.84 -11.08
C LYS A 72 1.86 11.03 -10.48
N GLY A 73 0.53 10.96 -10.38
CA GLY A 73 -0.29 11.99 -9.75
C GLY A 73 -0.25 12.01 -8.23
N LEU A 74 0.18 10.92 -7.59
CA LEU A 74 0.23 10.80 -6.13
C LEU A 74 1.45 11.51 -5.54
N THR A 75 1.25 12.14 -4.37
CA THR A 75 2.34 12.68 -3.56
C THR A 75 2.97 11.60 -2.68
N ARG A 76 2.19 10.61 -2.22
CA ARG A 76 2.68 9.47 -1.42
C ARG A 76 2.02 8.15 -1.81
N ARG A 77 2.78 7.07 -1.69
CA ARG A 77 2.38 5.69 -2.05
C ARG A 77 2.67 4.80 -0.85
N LEU A 78 1.63 4.35 -0.17
CA LEU A 78 1.75 3.48 1.00
C LEU A 78 1.51 2.03 0.56
N ILE A 79 2.53 1.19 0.60
CA ILE A 79 2.41 -0.25 0.33
C ILE A 79 2.21 -0.99 1.66
N VAL A 80 0.99 -1.44 1.90
CA VAL A 80 0.62 -2.14 3.13
C VAL A 80 0.93 -3.63 2.99
N ILE A 81 1.85 -4.11 3.83
CA ILE A 81 2.22 -5.52 3.91
C ILE A 81 1.74 -6.14 5.22
N GLY A 82 1.41 -7.44 5.18
CA GLY A 82 1.14 -8.21 6.39
C GLY A 82 2.45 -8.71 7.02
N PHE A 83 3.12 -9.65 6.35
CA PHE A 83 4.33 -10.30 6.90
C PHE A 83 5.50 -10.40 5.93
N ARG A 84 5.24 -10.28 4.62
CA ARG A 84 6.25 -10.49 3.57
C ARG A 84 6.20 -9.37 2.54
N VAL A 85 7.36 -8.93 2.11
CA VAL A 85 7.54 -7.90 1.08
C VAL A 85 7.22 -8.48 -0.29
N LYS A 86 7.58 -9.75 -0.52
CA LYS A 86 7.41 -10.42 -1.82
C LYS A 86 5.99 -10.35 -2.38
N ASP A 87 4.99 -10.31 -1.50
CA ASP A 87 3.56 -10.29 -1.80
C ASP A 87 3.14 -9.02 -2.56
N ASN A 88 3.98 -7.97 -2.54
CA ASN A 88 3.75 -6.72 -3.27
C ASN A 88 4.94 -6.35 -4.18
N SER A 89 5.84 -7.30 -4.43
CA SER A 89 7.11 -7.03 -5.12
C SER A 89 6.93 -6.50 -6.54
N SER A 90 5.92 -6.96 -7.28
CA SER A 90 5.66 -6.48 -8.65
C SER A 90 5.24 -5.00 -8.68
N THR A 91 4.41 -4.55 -7.73
CA THR A 91 4.06 -3.13 -7.61
C THR A 91 5.28 -2.30 -7.21
N MET A 92 6.08 -2.78 -6.26
CA MET A 92 7.29 -2.09 -5.82
C MET A 92 8.32 -1.96 -6.95
N LYS A 93 8.56 -3.04 -7.71
CA LYS A 93 9.44 -3.02 -8.89
C LYS A 93 8.97 -2.07 -9.96
N LEU A 94 7.66 -2.05 -10.25
CA LEU A 94 7.10 -1.08 -11.19
C LEU A 94 7.35 0.36 -10.74
N LEU A 95 7.18 0.66 -9.45
CA LEU A 95 7.45 1.99 -8.89
C LEU A 95 8.93 2.36 -9.00
N ASP A 96 9.84 1.43 -8.69
CA ASP A 96 11.29 1.60 -8.86
C ASP A 96 11.64 1.87 -10.34
N GLU A 97 11.09 1.08 -11.27
CA GLU A 97 11.32 1.21 -12.72
C GLU A 97 10.88 2.57 -13.27
N ILE A 98 9.80 3.14 -12.74
CA ILE A 98 9.30 4.46 -13.15
C ILE A 98 9.85 5.61 -12.30
N GLY A 99 10.76 5.32 -11.36
CA GLY A 99 11.46 6.31 -10.53
C GLY A 99 10.56 7.01 -9.51
N LEU A 100 9.61 6.28 -8.91
CA LEU A 100 8.68 6.82 -7.92
C LEU A 100 8.87 6.17 -6.55
N ASP A 101 9.06 7.01 -5.54
CA ASP A 101 9.23 6.56 -4.15
C ASP A 101 7.93 5.99 -3.55
N TYR A 102 8.10 5.11 -2.55
CA TYR A 102 7.02 4.54 -1.76
C TYR A 102 7.43 4.22 -0.32
N ASP A 103 6.43 4.15 0.55
CA ASP A 103 6.57 3.77 1.95
C ASP A 103 5.93 2.39 2.17
N ILE A 104 6.69 1.45 2.73
CA ILE A 104 6.16 0.17 3.21
C ILE A 104 5.60 0.37 4.62
N VAL A 105 4.34 0.00 4.79
CA VAL A 105 3.62 0.00 6.06
C VAL A 105 3.39 -1.45 6.47
N VAL A 106 4.01 -1.86 7.58
CA VAL A 106 3.74 -3.18 8.17
C VAL A 106 2.46 -3.06 8.99
N ASN A 107 1.41 -3.75 8.55
CA ASN A 107 0.15 -3.78 9.28
C ASN A 107 0.04 -5.04 10.14
N LYS A 108 -0.83 -4.96 11.16
CA LYS A 108 -1.02 -6.00 12.18
C LYS A 108 0.24 -6.29 13.01
N PHE A 109 1.11 -5.31 13.17
CA PHE A 109 2.36 -5.44 13.93
C PHE A 109 2.13 -5.75 15.42
N ASP A 110 0.92 -5.52 15.92
CA ASP A 110 0.46 -5.90 17.26
C ASP A 110 0.49 -7.42 17.50
N ILE A 111 0.42 -8.25 16.45
CA ILE A 111 0.50 -9.71 16.57
C ILE A 111 1.93 -10.25 16.61
N VAL A 112 2.93 -9.40 16.36
CA VAL A 112 4.34 -9.78 16.43
C VAL A 112 4.82 -9.62 17.86
N ASP A 113 5.24 -10.73 18.45
CA ASP A 113 5.79 -10.76 19.81
C ASP A 113 6.94 -9.76 19.95
N VAL A 114 6.99 -9.08 21.09
CA VAL A 114 7.95 -7.97 21.33
C VAL A 114 9.39 -8.43 21.08
N ASP A 115 9.72 -9.65 21.51
CA ASP A 115 11.06 -10.24 21.38
C ASP A 115 11.40 -10.66 19.94
N GLU A 116 10.41 -10.71 19.04
CA GLU A 116 10.57 -11.07 17.64
C GLU A 116 10.59 -9.85 16.69
N ARG A 117 10.30 -8.65 17.20
CA ARG A 117 10.16 -7.43 16.37
C ARG A 117 11.42 -7.05 15.61
N GLU A 118 12.58 -7.14 16.25
CA GLU A 118 13.85 -6.85 15.57
C GLU A 118 14.16 -7.89 14.50
N LYS A 119 13.94 -9.18 14.79
CA LYS A 119 14.10 -10.26 13.79
C LYS A 119 13.15 -10.07 12.61
N PHE A 120 11.91 -9.68 12.88
CA PHE A 120 10.93 -9.38 11.85
C PHE A 120 11.39 -8.19 10.99
N ARG A 121 11.92 -7.13 11.61
CA ARG A 121 12.49 -5.99 10.89
C ARG A 121 13.66 -6.40 9.99
N GLU A 122 14.60 -7.18 10.52
CA GLU A 122 15.73 -7.72 9.77
C GLU A 122 15.27 -8.59 8.60
N GLN A 123 14.25 -9.42 8.80
CA GLN A 123 13.63 -10.22 7.73
C GLN A 123 13.09 -9.31 6.62
N ILE A 124 12.32 -8.27 6.96
CA ILE A 124 11.77 -7.33 5.97
C ILE A 124 12.89 -6.63 5.19
N LEU A 125 13.94 -6.15 5.87
CA LEU A 125 15.09 -5.52 5.20
C LEU A 125 15.84 -6.50 4.29
N GLY A 126 16.02 -7.74 4.74
CA GLY A 126 16.62 -8.80 3.93
C GLY A 126 15.79 -9.14 2.69
N GLU A 127 14.46 -9.16 2.80
CA GLU A 127 13.57 -9.36 1.65
C GLU A 127 13.66 -8.21 0.63
N ILE A 128 13.71 -6.95 1.10
CA ILE A 128 13.89 -5.77 0.23
C ILE A 128 15.19 -5.90 -0.56
N GLN A 129 16.29 -6.23 0.11
CA GLN A 129 17.60 -6.40 -0.52
C GLN A 129 17.60 -7.57 -1.51
N ALA A 130 17.06 -8.73 -1.13
CA ALA A 130 17.01 -9.92 -1.97
C ALA A 130 16.17 -9.72 -3.24
N LEU A 131 15.16 -8.85 -3.18
CA LEU A 131 14.31 -8.50 -4.30
C LEU A 131 14.89 -7.38 -5.18
N GLY A 132 15.99 -6.75 -4.76
CA GLY A 132 16.66 -5.66 -5.48
C GLY A 132 15.89 -4.33 -5.49
N LEU A 133 15.02 -4.12 -4.50
CA LEU A 133 14.16 -2.94 -4.41
C LEU A 133 14.95 -1.70 -3.98
N GLN A 134 14.65 -0.53 -4.55
CA GLN A 134 15.46 0.70 -4.40
C GLN A 134 15.17 1.53 -3.13
N ARG A 135 14.70 0.89 -2.05
CA ARG A 135 14.22 1.56 -0.84
C ARG A 135 15.32 1.85 0.20
#